data_AF-A0AAW9FWP6-F1
#
_entry.id   AF-A0AAW9FWP6-F1
#
_cell.length_a   1.000
_cell.length_b   1.000
_cell.length_c   1.000
_cell.angle_alpha   90.00
_cell.angle_beta   90.00
_cell.angle_gamma   90.00
#
_symmetry.space_group_name_H-M   'P 1'
#
loop_
_entity.id
_entity.type
_entity.pdbx_description
1 polymer ?
#
loop_
_entity_poly.entity_id
_entity_poly.type
_entity_poly.pdbx_seq_one_letter_code
_entity_poly.pdbx_strand_id
1 'polypeptide(L)' 'MNDLKKEEYTSPKFDMFLIEMEQGIAAGSAKVLPPNSGGQVQEEWTQGDDDNRTIEW' A
#
# COMPACT_ATOMS: atom_id res chain seq x y z
N MET A 1 -7.93 -30.22 43.07
CA MET A 1 -6.62 -29.85 42.48
C MET A 1 -6.86 -29.37 41.06
N ASN A 2 -6.37 -28.18 40.70
CA ASN A 2 -6.35 -27.73 39.30
C ASN A 2 -5.02 -28.20 38.68
N ASP A 3 -5.07 -29.31 37.94
CA ASP A 3 -3.92 -29.83 37.19
C ASP A 3 -3.79 -29.09 35.84
N LEU A 4 -3.39 -27.82 35.90
CA LEU A 4 -2.97 -27.08 34.71
C LEU A 4 -1.53 -27.49 34.37
N LYS A 5 -1.37 -28.58 33.62
CA LYS A 5 -0.07 -28.95 33.05
C LYS A 5 0.28 -27.99 31.90
N LYS A 6 1.55 -27.56 31.86
CA LYS A 6 2.09 -26.78 30.73
C LYS A 6 2.36 -27.75 29.59
N GLU A 7 1.77 -27.47 28.43
CA GLU A 7 2.02 -28.21 27.20
C GLU A 7 3.38 -27.84 26.61
N GLU A 8 3.97 -28.78 25.87
CA GLU A 8 5.23 -28.56 25.16
C GLU A 8 4.99 -27.66 23.93
N TYR A 9 5.85 -26.67 23.75
CA TYR A 9 5.76 -25.77 22.60
C TYR A 9 6.22 -26.49 21.33
N THR A 10 5.36 -26.49 20.31
CA THR A 10 5.71 -26.94 18.96
C THR A 10 5.80 -25.73 18.03
N SER A 11 6.96 -25.52 17.41
CA SER A 11 7.13 -24.45 16.44
C SER A 11 6.34 -24.73 15.15
N PRO A 12 5.71 -23.70 14.55
CA PRO A 12 5.04 -23.85 13.27
C PRO A 12 6.07 -24.12 12.17
N LYS A 13 5.70 -24.99 11.22
CA LYS A 13 6.43 -25.13 9.96
C LYS A 13 5.85 -24.15 8.95
N PHE A 14 6.71 -23.49 8.19
CA PHE A 14 6.30 -22.70 7.03
C PHE A 14 7.19 -23.02 5.85
N ASP A 15 6.56 -23.07 4.67
CA ASP A 15 7.21 -23.26 3.39
C ASP A 15 7.17 -21.93 2.63
N MET A 16 8.28 -21.57 1.99
CA MET A 16 8.41 -20.33 1.23
C MET A 16 8.90 -20.64 -0.18
N PHE A 17 8.26 -20.01 -1.16
CA PHE A 17 8.69 -20.03 -2.55
C PHE A 17 9.14 -18.63 -2.95
N LEU A 18 10.36 -18.53 -3.47
CA LEU A 18 10.82 -17.33 -4.13
C LEU A 18 10.44 -17.44 -5.61
N ILE A 19 9.61 -16.51 -6.07
CA ILE A 19 9.25 -16.40 -7.48
C ILE A 19 9.92 -15.13 -8.01
N GLU A 20 10.82 -15.30 -8.97
CA GLU A 20 11.44 -14.18 -9.67
C GLU A 20 10.48 -13.66 -10.75
N MET A 21 10.16 -12.38 -10.69
CA MET A 21 9.37 -11.68 -11.71
C MET A 21 10.34 -10.97 -12.67
N GLU A 22 9.97 -10.86 -13.95
CA GLU A 22 10.73 -10.11 -14.95
C GLU A 22 11.01 -8.68 -14.47
N GLN A 23 12.29 -8.28 -14.52
CA GLN A 23 12.75 -6.94 -14.19
C GLN A 23 12.26 -5.96 -15.26
N GLY A 24 11.10 -5.33 -15.06
CA GLY A 24 10.62 -4.33 -16.02
C GLY A 24 9.23 -3.76 -15.78
N ILE A 25 8.31 -4.54 -15.18
CA ILE A 25 6.94 -4.05 -14.90
C ILE A 25 6.73 -3.69 -13.42
N ALA A 26 7.55 -4.23 -12.50
CA ALA A 26 7.50 -3.90 -11.08
C ALA A 26 8.18 -2.56 -10.71
N ALA A 27 8.86 -1.90 -11.65
CA ALA A 27 9.17 -0.49 -11.54
C ALA A 27 7.94 0.28 -12.00
N GLY A 28 7.06 0.67 -11.08
CA GLY A 28 5.94 1.58 -11.34
C GLY A 28 6.38 3.00 -11.75
N SER A 29 7.31 3.13 -12.71
CA SER A 29 7.88 4.39 -13.20
C SER A 29 7.12 4.99 -14.38
N ALA A 30 6.20 4.25 -15.00
CA ALA A 30 5.33 4.79 -16.04
C ALA A 30 4.13 5.51 -15.41
N LYS A 31 4.36 6.73 -14.90
CA LYS A 31 3.27 7.65 -14.55
C LYS A 31 2.68 8.19 -15.86
N VAL A 32 1.61 7.58 -16.36
CA VAL A 32 0.84 8.15 -17.48
C VAL A 32 -0.14 9.17 -16.90
N LEU A 33 0.23 10.45 -16.97
CA LEU A 33 -0.72 11.54 -16.71
C LEU A 33 -1.29 12.00 -18.06
N PRO A 34 -2.56 11.65 -18.38
CA PRO A 34 -3.17 12.11 -19.62
C PRO A 34 -3.29 13.64 -19.57
N PRO A 35 -2.86 14.36 -20.62
CA PRO A 35 -3.00 15.80 -20.67
C PRO A 35 -4.48 16.19 -20.81
N ASN A 36 -4.84 17.35 -20.28
CA ASN A 36 -6.15 17.96 -20.56
C ASN A 36 -6.24 18.40 -22.04
N SER A 37 -7.40 18.90 -22.47
CA SER A 37 -7.63 19.35 -23.85
C SER A 37 -6.68 20.46 -24.34
N GLY A 38 -5.90 21.08 -23.44
CA GLY A 38 -4.85 22.06 -23.73
C GLY A 38 -3.43 21.50 -23.76
N GLY A 39 -3.25 20.18 -23.66
CA GLY A 39 -1.93 19.56 -23.67
C GLY A 39 -1.16 19.67 -22.34
N GLN A 40 -1.78 20.19 -21.28
CA GLN A 40 -1.15 20.33 -19.98
C GLN A 40 -1.42 19.11 -19.10
N VAL A 41 -0.37 18.64 -18.44
CA VAL A 41 -0.44 17.61 -17.41
C VAL A 41 -0.95 18.27 -16.12
N GLN A 42 -2.09 17.81 -15.61
CA GLN A 42 -2.64 18.34 -14.36
C GLN A 42 -2.23 17.45 -13.19
N GLU A 43 -1.51 18.02 -12.22
CA GLU A 43 -1.06 17.27 -11.02
C GLU A 43 -2.17 17.12 -9.98
N GLU A 44 -3.22 17.92 -10.08
CA GLU A 44 -4.38 17.93 -9.19
C GLU A 44 -5.67 17.73 -9.99
N TRP A 45 -6.55 16.85 -9.50
CA TRP A 45 -7.85 16.59 -10.15
C TRP A 45 -8.73 17.85 -10.23
N THR A 46 -8.64 18.71 -9.23
CA THR A 46 -9.29 20.04 -9.16
C THR A 46 -8.67 20.80 -7.99
N GLN A 47 -8.29 22.07 -8.21
CA GLN A 47 -7.98 22.97 -7.11
C GLN A 47 -9.29 23.31 -6.41
N GLY A 48 -9.57 22.65 -5.29
CA GLY A 48 -10.69 22.98 -4.42
C GLY A 48 -10.38 24.22 -3.57
N ASP A 49 -11.40 24.83 -2.99
CA ASP A 49 -11.19 25.88 -1.99
C ASP A 49 -10.48 25.27 -0.75
N ASP A 50 -9.53 26.01 -0.18
CA ASP A 50 -8.88 25.62 1.07
C ASP A 50 -9.93 25.47 2.18
N ASP A 51 -9.97 24.29 2.80
CA ASP A 51 -10.88 24.01 3.91
C ASP A 51 -10.35 24.65 5.20
N ASN A 52 -10.70 25.91 5.43
CA ASN A 52 -10.33 26.69 6.62
C ASN A 52 -11.21 26.42 7.84
N ARG A 53 -11.89 25.27 7.92
CA ARG A 53 -12.70 24.93 9.10
C ARG A 53 -11.79 24.54 10.27
N THR A 54 -12.04 25.11 11.45
CA THR A 54 -11.43 24.63 12.70
C THR A 54 -11.99 23.25 13.03
N ILE A 55 -11.19 22.20 12.85
CA ILE A 55 -11.52 20.86 13.32
C ILE A 55 -11.11 20.76 14.79
N GLU A 56 -12.08 20.69 15.69
CA GLU A 56 -11.85 20.32 17.09
C GLU A 56 -11.69 18.79 17.16
N TRP A 57 -10.58 18.34 17.74
CA TRP A 57 -10.22 16.92 17.92
C TRP A 57 -10.58 16.42 19.33
#